data_AF-A0AAW0WBG4-F1
#
_entry.id   AF-A0AAW0WBG4-F1
#
_cell.length_a   1.000
_cell.length_b   1.000
_cell.length_c   1.000
_cell.angle_alpha   90.00
_cell.angle_beta   90.00
_cell.angle_gamma   90.00
#
_symmetry.space_group_name_H-M   'P 1'
#
loop_
_entity.id
_entity.type
_entity.pdbx_description
1 polymer ?
#
loop_
_entity_poly.entity_id
_entity_poly.type
_entity_poly.pdbx_seq_one_letter_code
_entity_poly.pdbx_strand_id
1 'polypeptide(L)'
;HSMLLENNTKCNIQKRGVSLQEKKQILMLHNTHRAKVARGDEQLGNPGPQPPAANMGVLVWNDELAEVAQAWANQCRLSYDGFDERRICSRKYIVGQNLYFKLAGNLSASWPEVIHHWYLEVANLPSTFVDSFRVNSSTKKFTSYTK
;
A
#
# COMPACT_ATOMS: atom_id res chain seq x y z
N HIS A 1 -4.96 -12.00 15.73
CA HIS A 1 -5.35 -10.72 15.12
C HIS A 1 -4.33 -9.65 15.48
N SER A 2 -3.94 -8.78 14.55
CA SER A 2 -2.88 -7.77 14.77
C SER A 2 -3.23 -6.82 15.92
N MET A 3 -4.51 -6.49 16.07
CA MET A 3 -5.02 -5.69 17.20
C MET A 3 -4.87 -6.33 18.59
N LEU A 4 -4.63 -7.65 18.68
CA LEU A 4 -4.44 -8.36 19.96
C LEU A 4 -2.96 -8.49 20.34
N LEU A 5 -2.05 -8.04 19.50
CA LEU A 5 -0.63 -8.10 19.76
C LEU A 5 -0.23 -6.99 20.71
N GLU A 6 0.52 -7.32 21.75
CA GLU A 6 1.21 -6.31 22.54
C GLU A 6 2.28 -5.61 21.70
N ASN A 7 2.66 -4.39 22.11
CA ASN A 7 3.72 -3.66 21.42
C ASN A 7 5.06 -4.39 21.56
N ASN A 8 5.84 -4.44 20.47
CA ASN A 8 7.15 -5.08 20.52
C ASN A 8 8.15 -4.26 21.34
N THR A 9 8.56 -4.80 22.49
CA THR A 9 9.51 -4.14 23.41
C THR A 9 10.94 -4.09 22.87
N LYS A 10 11.25 -4.80 21.77
CA LYS A 10 12.57 -4.78 21.13
C LYS A 10 12.79 -3.57 20.22
N CYS A 11 11.76 -2.77 19.93
CA CYS A 11 11.90 -1.53 19.19
C CYS A 11 11.34 -0.34 19.98
N ASN A 12 12.04 0.78 19.92
CA ASN A 12 11.56 2.03 20.50
C ASN A 12 10.74 2.79 19.46
N ILE A 13 9.43 2.84 19.66
CA ILE A 13 8.50 3.50 18.74
C ILE A 13 8.52 5.02 18.99
N GLN A 14 9.12 5.76 18.06
CA GLN A 14 9.31 7.21 18.17
C GLN A 14 8.09 8.02 17.72
N LYS A 15 7.33 7.51 16.74
CA LYS A 15 6.10 8.11 16.22
C LYS A 15 5.06 7.03 15.97
N ARG A 16 3.81 7.31 16.34
CA ARG A 16 2.64 6.49 16.03
C ARG A 16 1.63 7.29 15.23
N GLY A 17 0.89 6.58 14.39
CA GLY A 17 -0.23 7.10 13.65
C GLY A 17 0.18 8.02 12.51
N VAL A 18 -0.87 8.50 11.84
CA VAL A 18 -0.81 9.37 10.68
C VAL A 18 -1.69 10.58 11.00
N SER A 19 -1.11 11.78 10.95
CA SER A 19 -1.86 13.01 11.19
C SER A 19 -2.93 13.24 10.12
N LEU A 20 -3.92 14.09 10.39
CA LEU A 20 -4.98 14.41 9.43
C LEU A 20 -4.42 14.93 8.09
N GLN A 21 -3.34 15.72 8.13
CA GLN A 21 -2.69 16.22 6.92
C GLN A 21 -2.02 15.08 6.14
N GLU A 22 -1.31 14.19 6.83
CA GLU A 22 -0.70 13.01 6.21
C GLU A 22 -1.76 12.07 5.61
N LYS A 23 -2.89 11.83 6.30
CA LYS A 23 -4.01 11.02 5.77
C LYS A 23 -4.53 11.58 4.44
N LYS A 24 -4.75 12.91 4.37
CA LYS A 24 -5.17 13.60 3.14
C LYS A 24 -4.12 13.47 2.04
N GLN A 25 -2.85 13.65 2.37
CA GLN A 25 -1.74 13.55 1.42
C GLN A 25 -1.63 12.12 0.85
N ILE A 26 -1.70 11.10 1.71
CA ILE A 26 -1.69 9.70 1.31
C ILE A 26 -2.81 9.40 0.32
N LEU A 27 -4.06 9.77 0.65
CA LEU A 27 -5.19 9.57 -0.26
C LEU A 27 -5.02 10.31 -1.58
N MET A 28 -4.60 11.58 -1.53
CA MET A 28 -4.40 12.40 -2.72
C MET A 28 -3.38 11.76 -3.66
N LEU A 29 -2.25 11.30 -3.15
CA LEU A 29 -1.20 10.65 -3.95
C LEU A 29 -1.70 9.35 -4.60
N HIS A 30 -2.36 8.47 -3.84
CA HIS A 30 -2.93 7.24 -4.39
C HIS A 30 -3.97 7.54 -5.48
N ASN A 31 -4.90 8.45 -5.22
CA ASN A 31 -5.96 8.79 -6.16
C ASN A 31 -5.41 9.49 -7.42
N THR A 32 -4.34 10.27 -7.30
CA THR A 32 -3.64 10.90 -8.44
C THR A 32 -3.06 9.82 -9.36
N HIS A 33 -2.36 8.85 -8.78
CA HIS A 33 -1.79 7.72 -9.51
C HIS A 33 -2.86 6.83 -10.15
N ARG A 34 -3.93 6.49 -9.40
CA ARG A 34 -5.07 5.72 -9.92
C ARG A 34 -5.76 6.44 -11.08
N ALA A 35 -5.94 7.76 -10.99
CA ALA A 35 -6.53 8.55 -12.06
C ALA A 35 -5.64 8.61 -13.31
N LYS A 36 -4.31 8.71 -13.14
CA LYS A 36 -3.34 8.65 -14.25
C LYS A 36 -3.48 7.33 -15.02
N VAL A 37 -3.51 6.20 -14.32
CA VAL A 37 -3.69 4.88 -14.93
C VAL A 37 -5.07 4.77 -15.60
N ALA A 38 -6.13 5.21 -14.92
CA ALA A 38 -7.50 5.11 -15.42
C ALA A 38 -7.70 5.84 -16.76
N ARG A 39 -7.06 6.99 -16.95
CA ARG A 39 -7.09 7.74 -18.21
C ARG A 39 -6.23 7.14 -19.33
N GLY A 40 -5.41 6.14 -19.04
CA GLY A 40 -4.44 5.58 -19.98
C GLY A 40 -3.16 6.41 -20.12
N ASP A 41 -2.86 7.28 -19.15
CA ASP A 41 -1.69 8.18 -19.19
C ASP A 41 -0.41 7.49 -18.67
N GLU A 42 -0.47 6.25 -18.17
CA GLU A 42 0.68 5.53 -17.64
C GLU A 42 1.45 4.78 -18.74
N GLN A 43 2.56 5.37 -19.17
CA GLN A 43 3.39 4.87 -20.27
C GLN A 43 4.33 3.74 -19.86
N LEU A 44 4.56 3.56 -18.55
CA LEU A 44 5.42 2.51 -18.02
C LEU A 44 4.75 1.12 -18.09
N GLY A 45 5.59 0.08 -18.15
CA GLY A 45 5.18 -1.32 -18.21
C GLY A 45 6.27 -2.16 -18.87
N ASN A 46 6.16 -3.49 -18.75
CA ASN A 46 7.08 -4.40 -19.43
C ASN A 46 6.39 -5.68 -19.95
N PRO A 47 5.81 -5.65 -21.17
CA PRO A 47 5.66 -4.47 -22.03
C PRO A 47 4.61 -3.49 -21.51
N GLY A 48 4.76 -2.22 -21.83
CA GLY A 48 3.76 -1.16 -21.59
C GLY A 48 3.10 -0.69 -22.89
N PRO A 49 2.31 0.39 -22.87
CA PRO A 49 1.84 1.14 -21.70
C PRO A 49 0.76 0.38 -20.91
N GLN A 50 0.39 0.86 -19.71
CA GLN A 50 -0.77 0.31 -19.00
C GLN A 50 -2.09 0.72 -19.69
N PRO A 51 -3.05 -0.19 -19.86
CA PRO A 51 -4.34 0.15 -20.48
C PRO A 51 -5.17 1.07 -19.56
N PRO A 52 -6.06 1.89 -20.14
CA PRO A 52 -7.02 2.68 -19.36
C PRO A 52 -7.99 1.77 -18.59
N ALA A 53 -8.59 2.29 -17.53
CA ALA A 53 -9.53 1.54 -16.70
C ALA A 53 -10.89 2.22 -16.67
N ALA A 54 -11.93 1.49 -17.09
CA ALA A 54 -13.30 2.00 -17.15
C ALA A 54 -13.96 2.19 -15.77
N ASN A 55 -13.49 1.48 -14.73
CA ASN A 55 -14.11 1.47 -13.41
C ASN A 55 -13.09 1.56 -12.26
N MET A 56 -12.19 2.54 -12.34
CA MET A 56 -11.20 2.79 -11.28
C MET A 56 -11.75 3.79 -10.24
N GLY A 57 -12.39 3.27 -9.19
CA GLY A 57 -12.97 4.10 -8.13
C GLY A 57 -11.94 4.91 -7.33
N VAL A 58 -12.39 6.04 -6.76
CA VAL A 58 -11.61 6.89 -5.86
C VAL A 58 -11.53 6.23 -4.47
N LEU A 59 -10.33 6.17 -3.90
CA LEU A 59 -10.12 5.67 -2.54
C LEU A 59 -10.57 6.70 -1.51
N VAL A 60 -11.13 6.18 -0.42
CA VAL A 60 -11.48 6.93 0.79
C VAL A 60 -10.73 6.36 1.99
N TRP A 61 -10.47 7.20 2.98
CA TRP A 61 -9.79 6.75 4.20
C TRP A 61 -10.72 5.87 5.02
N ASN A 62 -10.18 4.83 5.64
CA ASN A 62 -10.89 3.98 6.58
C ASN A 62 -10.05 3.90 7.87
N ASP A 63 -10.58 4.42 8.97
CA ASP A 63 -9.84 4.47 10.23
C ASP A 63 -9.62 3.09 10.86
N GLU A 64 -10.53 2.13 10.66
CA GLU A 64 -10.36 0.75 11.16
C GLU A 64 -9.17 0.05 10.46
N LEU A 65 -9.02 0.23 9.14
CA LEU A 65 -7.83 -0.23 8.41
C LEU A 65 -6.55 0.44 8.94
N ALA A 66 -6.62 1.73 9.28
CA ALA A 66 -5.48 2.47 9.82
C ALA A 66 -5.06 1.97 11.21
N GLU A 67 -6.02 1.64 12.07
CA GLU A 67 -5.76 1.08 13.41
C GLU A 67 -5.09 -0.29 13.32
N VAL A 68 -5.62 -1.19 12.48
CA VAL A 68 -5.05 -2.51 12.24
C VAL A 68 -3.63 -2.40 11.65
N ALA A 69 -3.43 -1.52 10.67
CA ALA A 69 -2.12 -1.26 10.10
C ALA A 69 -1.13 -0.69 11.14
N GLN A 70 -1.58 0.20 12.02
CA GLN A 70 -0.74 0.73 13.09
C GLN A 70 -0.37 -0.34 14.12
N ALA A 71 -1.30 -1.23 14.50
CA ALA A 71 -1.03 -2.33 15.41
C ALA A 71 0.06 -3.26 14.85
N TRP A 72 0.02 -3.52 13.53
CA TRP A 72 1.08 -4.26 12.85
C TRP A 72 2.41 -3.49 12.77
N ALA A 73 2.37 -2.19 12.45
CA ALA A 73 3.57 -1.35 12.42
C ALA A 73 4.30 -1.29 13.77
N ASN A 74 3.56 -1.34 14.90
CA ASN A 74 4.12 -1.40 16.25
C ASN A 74 4.93 -2.69 16.53
N GLN A 75 4.86 -3.69 15.65
CA GLN A 75 5.67 -4.90 15.77
C GLN A 75 7.09 -4.71 15.23
N CYS A 76 7.35 -3.65 14.46
CA CYS A 76 8.67 -3.34 13.88
C CYS A 76 9.28 -4.51 13.09
N ARG A 77 8.44 -5.26 12.37
CA ARG A 77 8.85 -6.38 11.51
C ARG A 77 8.61 -6.02 10.07
N LEU A 78 9.60 -6.24 9.21
CA LEU A 78 9.46 -6.10 7.77
C LEU A 78 8.87 -7.39 7.16
N SER A 79 7.67 -7.74 7.60
CA SER A 79 6.92 -8.90 7.12
C SER A 79 5.43 -8.57 7.06
N TYR A 80 4.69 -9.28 6.22
CA TYR A 80 3.22 -9.16 6.20
C TYR A 80 2.63 -9.92 7.39
N ASP A 81 1.57 -9.39 7.98
CA ASP A 81 0.66 -10.18 8.80
C ASP A 81 -0.24 -11.05 7.91
N GLY A 82 -0.81 -12.11 8.49
CA GLY A 82 -1.72 -12.98 7.77
C GLY A 82 -3.08 -12.32 7.51
N PHE A 83 -3.84 -12.92 6.60
CA PHE A 83 -5.12 -12.36 6.16
C PHE A 83 -6.14 -12.26 7.29
N ASP A 84 -6.20 -13.27 8.17
CA ASP A 84 -7.08 -13.27 9.33
C ASP A 84 -6.62 -12.28 10.40
N GLU A 85 -5.32 -11.99 10.45
CA GLU A 85 -4.77 -11.05 11.41
C GLU A 85 -5.06 -9.59 11.08
N ARG A 86 -5.20 -9.27 9.79
CA ARG A 86 -5.40 -7.91 9.30
C ARG A 86 -6.83 -7.58 8.86
N ARG A 87 -7.78 -8.47 9.14
CA ARG A 87 -9.19 -8.23 8.84
C ARG A 87 -9.71 -7.01 9.63
N ILE A 88 -10.84 -6.49 9.18
CA ILE A 88 -11.61 -5.50 9.92
C ILE A 88 -12.97 -6.08 10.30
N CYS A 89 -13.55 -5.61 11.40
CA CYS A 89 -14.83 -6.10 11.91
C CYS A 89 -16.02 -5.46 11.17
N SER A 90 -15.90 -4.20 10.72
CA SER A 90 -17.03 -3.49 10.08
C SER A 90 -17.41 -4.05 8.70
N ARG A 91 -16.54 -4.82 8.05
CA ARG A 91 -16.74 -5.34 6.69
C ARG A 91 -16.14 -6.73 6.52
N LYS A 92 -16.80 -7.58 5.71
CA LYS A 92 -16.37 -8.95 5.42
C LYS A 92 -15.65 -9.07 4.06
N TYR A 93 -14.57 -8.32 3.87
CA TYR A 93 -13.70 -8.45 2.69
C TYR A 93 -12.27 -8.79 3.10
N ILE A 94 -11.53 -9.37 2.15
CA ILE A 94 -10.09 -9.59 2.30
C ILE A 94 -9.40 -8.22 2.25
N VAL A 95 -8.58 -7.93 3.25
CA VAL A 95 -7.81 -6.69 3.34
C VAL A 95 -6.47 -6.89 2.63
N GLY A 96 -6.05 -5.93 1.79
CA GLY A 96 -4.71 -5.87 1.19
C GLY A 96 -3.68 -5.25 2.13
N GLN A 97 -2.39 -5.31 1.78
CA GLN A 97 -1.33 -4.64 2.55
C GLN A 97 -0.11 -4.34 1.66
N ASN A 98 0.39 -3.11 1.76
CA ASN A 98 1.67 -2.65 1.26
C ASN A 98 2.58 -2.31 2.45
N LEU A 99 3.88 -2.60 2.32
CA LEU A 99 4.87 -2.34 3.35
C LEU A 99 6.01 -1.50 2.77
N TYR A 100 6.54 -0.60 3.58
CA TYR A 100 7.69 0.22 3.24
C TYR A 100 8.60 0.35 4.46
N PHE A 101 9.90 0.30 4.22
CA PHE A 101 10.91 0.49 5.24
C PHE A 101 12.12 1.18 4.65
N LYS A 102 12.68 2.12 5.39
CA LYS A 102 13.89 2.86 5.04
C LYS A 102 14.72 3.06 6.30
N LEU A 103 16.01 2.75 6.23
CA LEU A 103 16.97 3.17 7.23
C LEU A 103 17.26 4.65 7.01
N ALA A 104 16.99 5.49 8.00
CA ALA A 104 17.22 6.92 7.92
C ALA A 104 17.66 7.47 9.29
N GLY A 105 18.55 8.46 9.28
CA GLY A 105 18.92 9.20 10.49
C GLY A 105 17.83 10.18 10.95
N ASN A 106 16.96 10.60 10.03
CA ASN A 106 15.76 11.39 10.33
C ASN A 106 14.52 10.49 10.22
N LEU A 107 13.67 10.54 11.25
CA LEU A 107 12.50 9.68 11.41
C LEU A 107 11.22 10.22 10.75
N SER A 108 11.31 11.35 10.03
CA SER A 108 10.18 11.89 9.29
C SER A 108 9.92 11.06 8.03
N ALA A 109 8.77 10.38 7.98
CA ALA A 109 8.32 9.70 6.79
C ALA A 109 7.96 10.71 5.69
N SER A 110 8.49 10.51 4.48
CA SER A 110 8.08 11.24 3.28
C SER A 110 7.02 10.43 2.55
N TRP A 111 5.74 10.69 2.81
CA TRP A 111 4.63 9.99 2.13
C TRP A 111 4.68 10.07 0.59
N PRO A 112 5.09 11.20 -0.03
CA PRO A 112 5.34 11.24 -1.48
C PRO A 112 6.38 10.21 -1.93
N GLU A 113 7.51 10.09 -1.21
CA GLU A 113 8.55 9.11 -1.54
C GLU A 113 8.04 7.67 -1.41
N VAL A 114 7.36 7.37 -0.30
CA VAL A 114 6.83 6.04 0.01
C VAL A 114 5.84 5.57 -1.07
N ILE A 115 4.86 6.40 -1.40
CA ILE A 115 3.80 6.06 -2.34
C ILE A 115 4.34 6.00 -3.76
N HIS A 116 5.25 6.93 -4.11
CA HIS A 116 5.90 6.89 -5.40
C HIS A 116 6.77 5.64 -5.59
N HIS A 117 7.46 5.19 -4.53
CA HIS A 117 8.23 3.95 -4.57
C HIS A 117 7.36 2.74 -4.91
N TRP A 118 6.21 2.57 -4.25
CA TRP A 118 5.27 1.51 -4.61
C TRP A 118 4.72 1.67 -6.03
N TYR A 119 4.45 2.91 -6.44
CA TYR A 119 3.91 3.19 -7.76
C TYR A 119 4.86 2.81 -8.90
N LEU A 120 6.16 3.13 -8.76
CA LEU A 120 7.18 2.87 -9.78
C LEU A 120 7.35 1.39 -10.13
N GLU A 121 6.85 0.47 -9.29
CA GLU A 121 6.83 -0.95 -9.64
C GLU A 121 6.06 -1.25 -10.92
N VAL A 122 5.16 -0.34 -11.36
CA VAL A 122 4.46 -0.42 -12.65
C VAL A 122 5.40 -0.60 -13.86
N ALA A 123 6.63 -0.10 -13.78
CA ALA A 123 7.64 -0.31 -14.81
C ALA A 123 7.96 -1.80 -15.06
N ASN A 124 7.68 -2.67 -14.08
CA ASN A 124 7.88 -4.11 -14.18
C ASN A 124 6.59 -4.88 -14.51
N LEU A 125 5.44 -4.22 -14.60
CA LEU A 125 4.14 -4.86 -14.81
C LEU A 125 3.87 -5.00 -16.32
N PRO A 126 3.73 -6.23 -16.87
CA PRO A 126 3.28 -6.41 -18.23
C PRO A 126 1.83 -5.92 -18.39
N SER A 127 1.52 -5.19 -19.46
CA SER A 127 0.17 -4.71 -19.73
C SER A 127 -0.86 -5.83 -19.88
N THR A 128 -0.44 -7.07 -20.19
CA THR A 128 -1.32 -8.25 -20.24
C THR A 128 -1.69 -8.80 -18.87
N PHE A 129 -1.02 -8.37 -17.79
CA PHE A 129 -1.34 -8.84 -16.43
C PHE A 129 -2.64 -8.27 -15.88
N VAL A 130 -3.12 -7.12 -16.40
CA VAL A 130 -4.39 -6.53 -15.97
C VAL A 130 -5.60 -7.31 -16.45
N ASP A 131 -5.48 -8.10 -17.52
CA ASP A 131 -6.56 -8.96 -18.02
C ASP A 131 -6.81 -10.16 -17.10
N SER A 132 -5.75 -10.69 -16.47
CA SER A 132 -5.88 -11.76 -15.47
C SER A 132 -4.77 -11.69 -14.43
N PHE A 133 -5.08 -11.08 -13.28
CA PHE A 133 -4.12 -11.00 -12.19
C PHE A 133 -3.93 -12.37 -11.51
N ARG A 134 -2.69 -12.89 -11.53
CA ARG A 134 -2.31 -14.13 -10.85
C ARG A 134 -1.07 -13.90 -9.99
N VAL A 135 -1.18 -14.14 -8.69
CA VAL A 135 -0.04 -14.03 -7.77
C VAL A 135 0.92 -15.20 -7.98
N ASN A 136 2.18 -14.91 -8.31
CA ASN A 136 3.25 -15.91 -8.44
C ASN A 136 4.60 -15.33 -7.98
N SER A 137 5.70 -16.06 -8.13
CA SER A 137 7.03 -15.58 -7.71
C SER A 137 7.47 -14.30 -8.44
N SER A 138 7.04 -14.10 -9.70
CA SER A 138 7.34 -12.92 -10.51
C SER A 138 6.55 -11.67 -10.08
N THR A 139 5.35 -11.84 -9.50
CA THR A 139 4.53 -10.70 -9.05
C THR A 139 5.09 -9.96 -7.84
N LYS A 140 6.03 -10.57 -7.10
CA LYS A 140 6.69 -9.91 -5.96
C LYS A 140 7.34 -8.56 -6.33
N LYS A 141 7.69 -8.37 -7.60
CA LYS A 141 8.32 -7.14 -8.11
C LYS A 141 7.34 -5.97 -8.27
N PHE A 142 6.03 -6.24 -8.29
CA PHE A 142 4.98 -5.23 -8.52
C PHE A 142 3.73 -5.41 -7.67
N THR A 143 3.85 -6.17 -6.59
CA THR A 143 2.74 -6.44 -5.66
C THR A 143 2.28 -5.20 -4.91
N SER A 144 3.11 -4.18 -4.72
CA SER A 144 2.70 -2.96 -4.04
C SER A 144 1.89 -2.05 -4.99
N TYR A 145 2.24 -2.02 -6.27
CA TYR A 145 1.48 -1.31 -7.30
C TYR A 145 0.10 -1.91 -7.57
N THR A 146 0.00 -3.24 -7.52
CA THR A 146 -1.22 -3.98 -7.93
C THR A 146 -2.25 -4.19 -6.81
N LYS A 147 -1.94 -3.78 -5.57
CA LYS A 147 -2.82 -3.93 -4.40
C LYS A 147 -3.62 -2.68 -4.07
#